data_AF-A0A2S3U6V6-F1
#
_entry.id   AF-A0A2S3U6V6-F1
#
_cell.length_a   1.000
_cell.length_b   1.000
_cell.length_c   1.000
_cell.angle_alpha   90.00
_cell.angle_beta   90.00
_cell.angle_gamma   90.00
#
_symmetry.space_group_name_H-M   'P 1'
#
loop_
_entity.id
_entity.type
_entity.pdbx_description
1 polymer ?
#
loop_
_entity_poly.entity_id
_entity_poly.type
_entity_poly.pdbx_seq_one_letter_code
_entity_poly.pdbx_strand_id
1 'polypeptide(L)'
;MPFIKVAITVACYLITLFLMPPLTAVFGMHAGPVQVIVTESLMLLAVLILNRLYIKQHIRLLPTNTMSELRKNGVPLGLTIIVLLIFFRNHLNQFLISLLLSLIVAITEEYTFRGIIFTTLLSRCLKQFTTIRATIAAMIAAALIFAAMHLTNLLSQPVWSVFCQVLYVMG
;
A
#
# COMPACT_ATOMS: atom_id res chain seq x y z
N MET A 1 5.18 -22.14 7.02
CA MET A 1 3.99 -21.36 7.43
C MET A 1 3.82 -20.03 6.65
N PRO A 2 3.97 -19.98 5.31
CA PRO A 2 3.84 -18.71 4.56
C PRO A 2 2.40 -18.18 4.51
N PHE A 3 1.40 -19.07 4.35
CA PHE A 3 -0.01 -18.68 4.35
C PHE A 3 -0.45 -18.07 5.68
N ILE A 4 0.02 -18.62 6.81
CA ILE A 4 -0.28 -18.08 8.15
C ILE A 4 0.28 -16.66 8.27
N LYS A 5 1.50 -16.41 7.79
CA LYS A 5 2.09 -15.06 7.78
C LYS A 5 1.28 -14.07 6.94
N VAL A 6 0.84 -14.48 5.75
CA VAL A 6 -0.02 -13.65 4.89
C VAL A 6 -1.37 -13.38 5.58
N ALA A 7 -2.02 -14.41 6.11
CA ALA A 7 -3.30 -14.28 6.80
C ALA A 7 -3.22 -13.35 8.01
N ILE A 8 -2.17 -13.47 8.84
CA ILE A 8 -1.94 -12.58 9.99
C ILE A 8 -1.69 -11.14 9.52
N THR A 9 -0.95 -10.94 8.43
CA THR A 9 -0.69 -9.60 7.88
C THR A 9 -2.00 -8.95 7.39
N VAL A 10 -2.81 -9.69 6.63
CA VAL A 10 -4.13 -9.23 6.17
C VAL A 10 -5.06 -8.95 7.34
N ALA A 11 -5.11 -9.83 8.33
CA ALA A 11 -5.92 -9.64 9.53
C ALA A 11 -5.50 -8.39 10.31
N CYS A 12 -4.20 -8.18 10.52
CA CYS A 12 -3.68 -6.99 11.19
C CYS A 12 -4.05 -5.71 10.43
N TYR A 13 -3.93 -5.71 9.10
CA TYR A 13 -4.32 -4.59 8.26
C TYR A 13 -5.82 -4.29 8.40
N LEU A 14 -6.69 -5.30 8.24
CA LEU A 14 -8.14 -5.15 8.38
C LEU A 14 -8.54 -4.67 9.77
N ILE A 15 -8.00 -5.28 10.82
CA ILE A 15 -8.29 -4.88 12.21
C ILE A 15 -7.93 -3.41 12.40
N THR A 16 -6.76 -2.99 11.92
CA THR A 16 -6.33 -1.59 12.04
C THR A 16 -7.26 -0.66 11.25
N LEU A 17 -7.56 -1.00 10.00
CA LEU A 17 -8.46 -0.23 9.13
C LEU A 17 -9.85 -0.03 9.76
N PHE A 18 -10.43 -1.07 10.37
CA PHE A 18 -11.75 -0.98 11.00
C PHE A 18 -11.74 -0.31 12.37
N LEU A 19 -10.62 -0.38 13.10
CA LEU A 19 -10.51 0.18 14.45
C LEU A 19 -10.16 1.67 14.46
N MET A 20 -9.49 2.18 13.41
CA MET A 20 -9.06 3.57 13.36
C MET A 20 -10.21 4.60 13.27
N PRO A 21 -11.27 4.41 12.47
CA PRO A 21 -12.38 5.36 12.42
C PRO A 21 -13.07 5.62 13.79
N PRO A 22 -13.48 4.59 14.57
CA PRO A 22 -14.06 4.84 15.88
C PRO A 22 -13.04 5.41 16.88
N LEU A 23 -11.77 4.98 16.80
CA LEU A 23 -10.71 5.50 17.67
C LEU A 23 -10.49 7.00 17.44
N THR A 24 -10.39 7.42 16.18
CA THR A 24 -10.18 8.83 15.82
C THR A 24 -11.39 9.69 16.19
N ALA A 25 -12.60 9.15 16.11
CA ALA A 25 -13.81 9.81 16.60
C ALA A 25 -13.79 10.04 18.12
N VAL A 26 -13.29 9.08 18.92
CA VAL A 26 -13.13 9.25 20.39
C VAL A 26 -12.15 10.39 20.72
N PHE A 27 -11.13 10.60 19.89
CA PHE A 27 -10.19 11.72 20.03
C PHE A 27 -10.71 13.04 19.43
N GLY A 28 -11.97 13.10 18.99
CA GLY A 28 -12.57 14.30 18.43
C GLY A 28 -12.02 14.69 17.05
N MET A 29 -11.35 13.79 16.33
CA MET A 29 -10.88 14.06 14.98
C MET A 29 -12.03 13.96 13.97
N HIS A 30 -12.28 15.05 13.25
CA HIS A 30 -13.26 15.09 12.18
C HIS A 30 -12.75 14.43 10.90
N ALA A 31 -13.68 13.98 10.05
CA ALA A 31 -13.38 13.44 8.74
C ALA A 31 -12.60 14.45 7.89
N GLY A 32 -11.39 14.07 7.48
CA GLY A 32 -10.51 14.94 6.71
C GLY A 32 -9.09 14.40 6.56
N PRO A 33 -8.21 15.17 5.89
CA PRO A 33 -6.85 14.72 5.56
C PRO A 33 -6.02 14.32 6.78
N VAL A 34 -6.20 15.03 7.90
CA VAL A 34 -5.49 14.74 9.16
C VAL A 34 -5.87 13.37 9.72
N GLN A 35 -7.16 13.02 9.71
CA GLN A 35 -7.62 11.71 10.15
C GLN A 35 -7.02 10.58 9.30
N VAL A 36 -6.96 10.78 7.98
CA VAL A 36 -6.37 9.81 7.05
C VAL A 36 -4.88 9.64 7.33
N ILE A 37 -4.13 10.75 7.46
CA ILE A 37 -2.70 10.70 7.77
C ILE A 37 -2.44 9.94 9.08
N VAL A 38 -3.22 10.20 10.13
CA VAL A 38 -3.08 9.50 11.42
C VAL A 38 -3.41 8.02 11.27
N THR A 39 -4.51 7.69 10.59
CA THR A 39 -4.94 6.31 10.35
C THR A 39 -3.88 5.50 9.61
N GLU A 40 -3.37 6.04 8.50
CA GLU A 40 -2.33 5.42 7.69
C GLU A 40 -0.99 5.32 8.42
N SER A 41 -0.61 6.35 9.18
CA SER A 41 0.61 6.32 10.02
C SER A 41 0.56 5.18 11.03
N LEU A 42 -0.59 5.00 11.70
CA LEU A 42 -0.78 3.95 12.70
C LEU A 42 -0.85 2.57 12.04
N MET A 43 -1.46 2.47 10.86
CA MET A 43 -1.47 1.24 10.08
C MET A 43 -0.07 0.82 9.64
N LEU A 44 0.72 1.76 9.09
CA LEU A 44 2.12 1.53 8.76
C LEU A 44 2.91 1.08 10.00
N LEU A 45 2.73 1.76 11.14
CA LEU A 45 3.40 1.41 12.38
C LEU A 45 3.01 0.00 12.87
N ALA A 46 1.73 -0.36 12.81
CA ALA A 46 1.24 -1.68 13.19
C ALA A 46 1.87 -2.78 12.33
N VAL A 47 1.92 -2.58 11.01
CA VAL A 47 2.52 -3.53 10.07
C VAL A 47 4.04 -3.59 10.24
N LEU A 48 4.73 -2.48 10.52
CA LEU A 48 6.15 -2.45 10.85
C LEU A 48 6.47 -3.25 12.12
N ILE A 49 5.69 -3.06 13.18
CA ILE A 49 5.83 -3.81 14.44
C ILE A 49 5.57 -5.30 14.20
N LEU A 50 4.48 -5.64 13.50
CA LEU A 50 4.15 -7.02 13.13
C LEU A 50 5.29 -7.67 12.36
N ASN A 51 5.87 -6.95 11.39
CA ASN A 51 6.98 -7.48 10.61
C ASN A 51 8.23 -7.70 11.46
N ARG A 52 8.58 -6.73 12.31
CA ARG A 52 9.77 -6.80 13.16
C ARG A 52 9.68 -7.95 14.18
N LEU A 53 8.53 -8.13 14.81
CA LEU A 53 8.36 -9.08 15.91
C LEU A 53 8.03 -10.50 15.42
N TYR A 54 7.16 -10.63 14.42
CA TYR A 54 6.55 -11.91 14.05
C TYR A 54 6.91 -12.39 12.64
N ILE A 55 6.66 -11.57 11.61
CA ILE A 55 6.76 -12.02 10.21
C ILE A 55 8.23 -12.16 9.77
N LYS A 56 9.09 -11.23 10.20
CA LYS A 56 10.54 -11.17 9.95
C LYS A 56 10.89 -11.25 8.46
N GLN A 57 10.10 -10.60 7.62
CA GLN A 57 10.43 -10.46 6.20
C GLN A 57 11.43 -9.34 5.99
N HIS A 58 12.45 -9.64 5.20
CA HIS A 58 13.47 -8.67 4.85
C HIS A 58 12.98 -7.78 3.70
N ILE A 59 12.68 -6.52 4.02
CA ILE A 59 12.19 -5.54 3.06
C ILE A 59 13.32 -4.56 2.76
N ARG A 60 13.72 -4.50 1.48
CA ARG A 60 14.70 -3.50 1.02
C ARG A 60 13.96 -2.20 0.75
N LEU A 61 14.22 -1.21 1.60
CA LEU A 61 13.68 0.15 1.42
C LEU A 61 14.34 0.91 0.27
N LEU A 62 15.53 0.48 -0.15
CA LEU A 62 16.27 1.07 -1.25
C LEU A 62 16.55 0.02 -2.34
N PRO A 63 16.44 0.39 -3.62
CA PRO A 63 16.88 -0.46 -4.71
C PRO A 63 18.40 -0.68 -4.64
N THR A 64 18.86 -1.82 -5.15
CA THR A 64 20.30 -2.17 -5.16
C THR A 64 21.15 -1.24 -6.02
N ASN A 65 20.54 -0.57 -7.01
CA ASN A 65 21.20 0.43 -7.82
C ASN A 65 20.26 1.62 -8.06
N THR A 66 20.20 2.51 -7.06
CA THR A 66 19.36 3.71 -7.09
C THR A 66 19.60 4.58 -8.32
N MET A 67 20.86 4.72 -8.76
CA MET A 67 21.18 5.53 -9.93
C MET A 67 20.68 4.91 -11.23
N SER A 68 20.75 3.58 -11.39
CA SER A 68 20.19 2.90 -12.55
C SER A 68 18.67 3.04 -12.61
N GLU A 69 17.99 2.86 -11.48
CA GLU A 69 16.53 2.98 -11.43
C GLU A 69 16.06 4.43 -11.61
N LEU A 70 16.78 5.42 -11.06
CA LEU A 70 16.54 6.83 -11.34
C LEU A 70 16.78 7.17 -12.80
N ARG A 71 17.76 6.57 -13.47
CA ARG A 71 18.00 6.82 -14.89
C ARG A 71 16.88 6.25 -15.77
N LYS A 72 16.35 5.06 -15.43
CA LYS A 72 15.22 4.44 -16.16
C LYS A 72 13.92 5.19 -15.95
N ASN A 73 13.66 5.62 -14.72
CA ASN A 73 12.38 6.23 -14.32
C ASN A 73 12.43 7.77 -14.25
N GLY A 74 13.59 8.40 -14.44
CA GLY A 74 13.78 9.83 -14.20
C GLY A 74 13.03 10.72 -15.16
N VAL A 75 12.92 10.32 -16.43
CA VAL A 75 12.12 11.05 -17.45
C VAL A 75 10.62 11.01 -17.10
N PRO A 76 9.98 9.84 -16.92
CA PRO A 76 8.56 9.81 -16.57
C PRO A 76 8.31 10.49 -15.21
N LEU A 77 9.16 10.28 -14.22
CA LEU A 77 9.01 10.89 -12.90
C LEU A 77 9.17 12.42 -12.94
N GLY A 78 10.13 12.93 -13.71
CA GLY A 78 10.32 14.37 -13.93
C GLY A 78 9.12 15.00 -14.64
N LEU A 79 8.59 14.35 -15.68
CA LEU A 79 7.37 14.81 -16.37
C LEU A 79 6.18 14.86 -15.42
N THR A 80 5.97 13.82 -14.61
CA THR A 80 4.89 13.80 -13.61
C THR A 80 5.03 14.96 -12.63
N ILE A 81 6.23 15.23 -12.10
CA ILE A 81 6.47 16.35 -11.18
C ILE A 81 6.14 17.69 -11.85
N ILE A 82 6.59 17.91 -13.09
CA ILE A 82 6.33 19.16 -13.81
C ILE A 82 4.83 19.36 -14.02
N VAL A 83 4.11 18.33 -14.46
CA VAL A 83 2.65 18.38 -14.67
C VAL A 83 1.94 18.73 -13.36
N LEU A 84 2.34 18.10 -12.24
CA LEU A 84 1.76 18.39 -10.93
C LEU A 84 2.05 19.83 -10.48
N LEU A 85 3.27 20.33 -10.66
CA LEU A 85 3.61 21.72 -10.31
C LEU A 85 2.83 22.75 -11.14
N ILE A 86 2.59 22.48 -12.42
CA ILE A 86 1.77 23.35 -13.28
C ILE A 86 0.31 23.33 -12.80
N PHE A 87 -0.25 22.14 -12.59
CA PHE A 87 -1.65 21.97 -12.22
C PHE A 87 -1.98 22.59 -10.85
N PHE A 88 -1.04 22.50 -9.90
CA PHE A 88 -1.22 22.98 -8.53
C PHE A 88 -0.53 24.31 -8.22
N ARG A 89 -0.11 25.07 -9.24
CA ARG A 89 0.66 26.33 -9.06
C ARG A 89 0.06 27.30 -8.02
N ASN A 90 -1.27 27.43 -7.99
CA ASN A 90 -1.98 28.33 -7.09
C ASN A 90 -2.54 27.65 -5.83
N HIS A 91 -2.26 26.36 -5.66
CA HIS A 91 -2.84 25.48 -4.64
C HIS A 91 -1.75 24.73 -3.87
N LEU A 92 -0.59 25.37 -3.64
CA LEU A 92 0.60 24.72 -3.08
C LEU A 92 0.33 24.00 -1.75
N ASN A 93 -0.45 24.61 -0.84
CA ASN A 93 -0.78 23.98 0.45
C ASN A 93 -1.62 22.70 0.27
N GLN A 94 -2.61 22.72 -0.63
CA GLN A 94 -3.44 21.55 -0.93
C GLN A 94 -2.61 20.47 -1.63
N PHE A 95 -1.70 20.87 -2.52
CA PHE A 95 -0.77 19.96 -3.17
C PHE A 95 0.15 19.26 -2.17
N LEU A 96 0.74 20.00 -1.23
CA LEU A 96 1.63 19.42 -0.21
C LEU A 96 0.88 18.44 0.71
N ILE A 97 -0.36 18.78 1.11
CA ILE A 97 -1.20 17.88 1.92
C ILE A 97 -1.55 16.62 1.13
N SER A 98 -1.99 16.75 -0.13
CA SER A 98 -2.31 15.61 -0.99
C SER A 98 -1.08 14.76 -1.29
N LEU A 99 0.09 15.38 -1.50
CA LEU A 99 1.34 14.66 -1.71
C LEU A 99 1.72 13.85 -0.47
N LEU A 100 1.64 14.46 0.72
CA LEU A 100 1.90 13.76 1.98
C LEU A 100 0.93 12.59 2.19
N LEU A 101 -0.35 12.80 1.93
CA LEU A 101 -1.39 11.78 2.05
C LEU A 101 -1.14 10.63 1.07
N SER A 102 -0.87 10.93 -0.20
CA SER A 102 -0.56 9.92 -1.20
C SER A 102 0.72 9.15 -0.87
N LEU A 103 1.75 9.83 -0.36
CA LEU A 103 3.01 9.17 0.02
C LEU A 103 2.81 8.21 1.20
N ILE A 104 2.07 8.61 2.23
CA ILE A 104 1.89 7.74 3.40
C ILE A 104 1.06 6.52 3.05
N VAL A 105 -0.04 6.68 2.32
CA VAL A 105 -0.86 5.57 1.79
C VAL A 105 0.01 4.65 0.93
N ALA A 106 0.74 5.21 -0.04
CA ALA A 106 1.58 4.42 -0.93
C ALA A 106 2.67 3.64 -0.18
N ILE A 107 3.32 4.24 0.83
CA ILE A 107 4.31 3.54 1.65
C ILE A 107 3.66 2.41 2.44
N THR A 108 2.49 2.64 3.06
CA THR A 108 1.75 1.61 3.80
C THR A 108 1.38 0.43 2.92
N GLU A 109 0.80 0.71 1.75
CA GLU A 109 0.36 -0.30 0.80
C GLU A 109 1.54 -1.06 0.21
N GLU A 110 2.58 -0.36 -0.28
CA GLU A 110 3.77 -1.00 -0.85
C GLU A 110 4.50 -1.85 0.17
N TYR A 111 4.65 -1.37 1.42
CA TYR A 111 5.27 -2.15 2.49
C TYR A 111 4.46 -3.41 2.81
N THR A 112 3.14 -3.30 2.90
CA THR A 112 2.26 -4.42 3.26
C THR A 112 2.14 -5.43 2.13
N PHE A 113 1.71 -5.00 0.95
CA PHE A 113 1.34 -5.90 -0.15
C PHE A 113 2.55 -6.37 -0.94
N ARG A 114 3.46 -5.47 -1.35
CA ARG A 114 4.67 -5.87 -2.09
C ARG A 114 5.80 -6.32 -1.16
N GLY A 115 5.98 -5.60 -0.06
CA GLY A 115 7.06 -5.85 0.90
C GLY A 115 6.88 -7.15 1.68
N ILE A 116 5.68 -7.41 2.23
CA ILE A 116 5.42 -8.60 3.07
C ILE A 116 4.68 -9.70 2.31
N ILE A 117 3.51 -9.40 1.75
CA ILE A 117 2.61 -10.42 1.20
C ILE A 117 3.23 -11.06 -0.04
N PHE A 118 3.60 -10.27 -1.03
CA PHE A 118 4.18 -10.73 -2.28
C PHE A 118 5.48 -11.51 -2.06
N THR A 119 6.45 -10.97 -1.31
CA THR A 119 7.72 -11.69 -1.02
C THR A 119 7.48 -13.00 -0.27
N THR A 120 6.52 -13.04 0.66
CA THR A 120 6.17 -14.27 1.38
C THR A 120 5.58 -15.30 0.43
N LEU A 121 4.66 -14.90 -0.45
CA LEU A 121 4.09 -15.79 -1.48
C LEU A 121 5.14 -16.24 -2.49
N LEU A 122 5.99 -15.32 -2.97
CA LEU A 122 7.09 -15.62 -3.90
C LEU A 122 8.06 -16.64 -3.31
N SER A 123 8.49 -16.44 -2.06
CA SER A 123 9.39 -17.38 -1.37
C SER A 123 8.81 -18.79 -1.26
N ARG A 124 7.47 -18.91 -1.26
CA ARG A 124 6.77 -20.19 -1.27
C ARG A 124 6.68 -20.75 -2.69
N CYS A 125 6.24 -19.96 -3.66
CA CYS A 125 6.10 -20.38 -5.05
C CYS A 125 7.43 -20.81 -5.66
N LEU A 126 8.54 -20.16 -5.31
CA LEU A 126 9.89 -20.53 -5.75
C LEU A 126 10.32 -21.93 -5.28
N LYS A 127 9.66 -22.52 -4.28
CA LYS A 127 9.92 -23.92 -3.87
C LYS A 127 9.28 -24.96 -4.80
N GLN A 128 8.38 -24.53 -5.69
CA GLN A 128 7.54 -25.42 -6.50
C GLN A 128 7.58 -25.10 -8.00
N PHE A 129 7.86 -23.85 -8.36
CA PHE A 129 7.81 -23.37 -9.73
C PHE A 129 9.12 -22.71 -10.16
N THR A 130 9.32 -22.61 -11.49
CA THR A 130 10.40 -21.80 -12.08
C THR A 130 10.22 -20.32 -11.73
N THR A 131 11.30 -19.54 -11.72
CA THR A 131 11.31 -18.14 -11.29
C THR A 131 10.19 -17.31 -11.91
N ILE A 132 9.99 -17.39 -13.22
CA ILE A 132 8.95 -16.62 -13.93
C ILE A 132 7.55 -17.03 -13.46
N ARG A 133 7.26 -18.34 -13.42
CA ARG A 133 5.95 -18.85 -13.01
C ARG A 133 5.67 -18.54 -11.54
N ALA A 134 6.68 -18.64 -10.69
CA ALA A 134 6.57 -18.30 -9.28
C ALA A 134 6.27 -16.81 -9.07
N THR A 135 6.95 -15.93 -9.81
CA THR A 135 6.70 -14.48 -9.78
C THR A 135 5.29 -14.15 -10.24
N ILE A 136 4.84 -14.69 -11.37
CA ILE A 136 3.49 -14.43 -11.89
C ILE A 136 2.43 -14.93 -10.89
N ALA A 137 2.57 -16.14 -10.36
CA ALA A 137 1.61 -16.69 -9.41
C ALA A 137 1.55 -15.85 -8.11
N ALA A 138 2.70 -15.46 -7.58
CA ALA A 138 2.76 -14.63 -6.38
C ALA A 138 2.21 -13.22 -6.62
N MET A 139 2.45 -12.65 -7.81
CA MET A 139 1.95 -11.33 -8.21
C MET A 139 0.43 -11.34 -8.34
N ILE A 140 -0.14 -12.33 -9.04
CA ILE A 140 -1.60 -12.49 -9.18
C ILE A 140 -2.24 -12.66 -7.79
N ALA A 141 -1.68 -13.52 -6.95
CA ALA A 141 -2.23 -13.74 -5.62
C ALA A 141 -2.17 -12.48 -4.74
N ALA A 142 -1.05 -11.73 -4.77
CA ALA A 142 -0.94 -10.47 -4.03
C ALA A 142 -1.90 -9.39 -4.57
N ALA A 143 -2.04 -9.27 -5.89
CA ALA A 143 -2.97 -8.34 -6.53
C ALA A 143 -4.43 -8.66 -6.19
N LEU A 144 -4.81 -9.94 -6.20
CA LEU A 144 -6.14 -10.37 -5.77
C LEU A 144 -6.42 -10.04 -4.30
N ILE A 145 -5.44 -10.26 -3.41
CA ILE A 145 -5.58 -9.88 -2.00
C ILE A 145 -5.74 -8.36 -1.89
N PHE A 146 -4.89 -7.57 -2.55
CA PHE A 146 -4.96 -6.11 -2.51
C PHE A 146 -6.28 -5.55 -3.08
N ALA A 147 -6.77 -6.13 -4.17
CA ALA A 147 -8.07 -5.80 -4.73
C ALA A 147 -9.22 -6.17 -3.78
N ALA A 148 -9.15 -7.32 -3.12
CA ALA A 148 -10.16 -7.72 -2.13
C ALA A 148 -10.22 -6.75 -0.93
N MET A 149 -9.11 -6.12 -0.56
CA MET A 149 -9.09 -5.10 0.50
C MET A 149 -9.91 -3.87 0.16
N HIS A 150 -9.97 -3.49 -1.12
CA HIS A 150 -10.79 -2.36 -1.58
C HIS A 150 -12.29 -2.65 -1.50
N LEU A 151 -12.72 -3.92 -1.39
CA LEU A 151 -14.12 -4.25 -1.15
C LEU A 151 -14.63 -3.71 0.19
N THR A 152 -13.75 -3.40 1.14
CA THR A 152 -14.13 -2.72 2.39
C THR A 152 -14.73 -1.33 2.13
N ASN A 153 -14.38 -0.68 1.00
CA ASN A 153 -14.94 0.60 0.61
C ASN A 153 -16.41 0.52 0.22
N LEU A 154 -16.98 -0.68 -0.03
CA LEU A 154 -18.43 -0.83 -0.26
C LEU A 154 -19.27 -0.37 0.93
N LEU A 155 -18.67 -0.27 2.13
CA LEU A 155 -19.33 0.21 3.34
C LEU A 155 -19.56 1.72 3.34
N SER A 156 -18.82 2.47 2.52
CA SER A 156 -18.80 3.94 2.55
C SER A 156 -18.86 4.60 1.17
N GLN A 157 -18.72 3.83 0.08
CA GLN A 157 -18.65 4.34 -1.28
C GLN A 157 -19.63 3.61 -2.23
N PRO A 158 -20.10 4.27 -3.31
CA PRO A 158 -20.94 3.62 -4.31
C PRO A 158 -20.26 2.43 -4.96
N VAL A 159 -21.06 1.39 -5.27
CA VAL A 159 -20.60 0.13 -5.89
C VAL A 159 -19.74 0.38 -7.13
N TRP A 160 -20.14 1.32 -7.99
CA TRP A 160 -19.40 1.64 -9.22
C TRP A 160 -17.99 2.19 -8.94
N SER A 161 -17.84 3.01 -7.90
CA SER A 161 -16.53 3.56 -7.52
C SER A 161 -15.59 2.45 -7.05
N VAL A 162 -16.10 1.55 -6.20
CA VAL A 162 -15.31 0.42 -5.69
C VAL A 162 -14.95 -0.56 -6.82
N PHE A 163 -15.87 -0.80 -7.75
CA PHE A 163 -15.59 -1.63 -8.92
C PHE A 163 -14.46 -1.06 -9.77
N CYS A 164 -14.46 0.26 -10.04
CA CYS A 164 -13.37 0.91 -10.75
C CYS A 164 -12.03 0.82 -10.01
N GLN A 165 -12.03 0.96 -8.67
CA GLN A 165 -10.82 0.80 -7.86
C GLN A 165 -10.25 -0.63 -7.94
N VAL A 166 -11.12 -1.64 -7.82
CA VAL A 166 -10.73 -3.06 -7.94
C VAL A 166 -10.10 -3.33 -9.31
N LEU A 167 -10.71 -2.85 -10.39
CA LEU A 167 -10.16 -3.01 -11.74
C LEU A 167 -8.82 -2.29 -11.92
N TYR A 168 -8.71 -1.06 -11.42
CA TYR A 168 -7.48 -0.27 -11.49
C TYR A 168 -6.31 -0.97 -10.79
N VAL A 169 -6.57 -1.60 -9.65
CA VAL A 169 -5.54 -2.26 -8.84
C VAL A 169 -5.10 -3.61 -9.42
N MET A 170 -5.95 -4.26 -10.23
CA MET A 170 -5.60 -5.52 -10.91
C MET A 170 -4.83 -5.33 -12.22
N GLY A 171 -4.84 -4.11 -12.81
CA GLY A 171 -4.35 -3.79 -14.15
C GLY A 171 -3.02 -3.06 -14.18
#